data_AF-H7FWI8-F1
#
_entry.id   AF-H7FWI8-F1
#
_cell.length_a   1.000
_cell.length_b   1.000
_cell.length_c   1.000
_cell.angle_alpha   90.00
_cell.angle_beta   90.00
_cell.angle_gamma   90.00
#
_symmetry.space_group_name_H-M   'P 1'
#
loop_
_entity.id
_entity.type
_entity.pdbx_description
1 polymer ?
#
loop_
_entity_poly.entity_id
_entity_poly.type
_entity_poly.pdbx_seq_one_letter_code
_entity_poly.pdbx_strand_id
1 'polypeptide(L)' 'MHDYSSNYGGMHLIWWIIWMFFLVWIFFVPADIPYQKSKKESPLDILKRRFANGELSKEEFQESKKILDNNN' A
#
# COMPACT_ATOMS: atom_id res chain seq x y z
N MET A 1 -19.94 49.17 -22.50
CA MET A 1 -18.65 49.37 -21.81
C MET A 1 -18.18 47.98 -21.39
N HIS A 2 -17.17 47.47 -22.07
CA HIS A 2 -16.60 46.14 -21.87
C HIS A 2 -15.21 46.34 -21.27
N ASP A 3 -15.04 46.01 -20.00
CA ASP A 3 -13.73 45.98 -19.35
C ASP A 3 -13.58 44.62 -18.64
N TYR A 4 -13.37 43.57 -19.43
CA TYR A 4 -12.91 42.27 -18.94
C TYR A 4 -11.38 42.28 -18.87
N SER A 5 -10.83 43.09 -17.96
CA SER A 5 -9.39 43.09 -17.64
C SER A 5 -9.13 42.28 -16.37
N SER A 6 -9.23 40.95 -16.45
CA SER A 6 -8.75 40.07 -15.38
C SER A 6 -8.35 38.70 -15.92
N ASN A 7 -7.32 38.68 -16.76
CA ASN A 7 -6.76 37.44 -17.32
C ASN A 7 -5.47 36.97 -16.64
N TYR A 8 -4.96 37.67 -15.62
CA TYR A 8 -3.75 37.27 -14.89
C TYR A 8 -4.03 36.55 -13.56
N GLY A 9 -5.21 36.73 -12.96
CA GLY A 9 -5.59 36.07 -11.70
C GLY A 9 -6.22 34.68 -11.88
N GLY A 10 -6.96 34.46 -12.98
CA GLY A 10 -7.68 33.21 -13.23
C GLY A 10 -6.75 32.03 -13.52
N MET A 11 -5.70 32.24 -14.33
CA MET A 11 -4.75 31.17 -14.70
C MET A 11 -3.99 30.61 -13.49
N HIS A 12 -3.62 31.46 -12.52
CA HIS A 12 -2.90 31.03 -11.32
C HIS A 12 -3.81 30.32 -10.31
N LEU A 13 -5.07 30.73 -10.20
CA LEU A 13 -6.08 30.06 -9.36
C LEU A 13 -6.39 28.65 -9.89
N ILE A 14 -6.52 28.50 -11.20
CA ILE A 14 -6.74 27.19 -11.84
C ILE A 14 -5.57 26.25 -11.55
N TRP A 15 -4.33 26.76 -11.60
CA TRP A 15 -3.15 25.97 -11.25
C TRP A 15 -3.17 25.48 -9.79
N TRP A 16 -3.56 26.34 -8.85
CA TRP A 16 -3.72 25.97 -7.44
C TRP A 16 -4.81 24.93 -7.20
N ILE A 17 -5.93 25.03 -7.92
CA ILE A 17 -7.03 24.06 -7.82
C ILE A 17 -6.58 22.67 -8.29
N ILE A 18 -5.80 22.59 -9.37
CA ILE A 18 -5.23 21.33 -9.87
C ILE A 18 -4.32 20.69 -8.80
N TRP A 19 -3.43 21.46 -8.18
CA TRP A 19 -2.56 20.97 -7.11
C TRP A 19 -3.34 20.50 -5.88
N MET A 20 -4.37 21.25 -5.46
CA MET A 20 -5.27 20.86 -4.37
C MET A 20 -5.99 19.54 -4.68
N PHE A 21 -6.46 19.37 -5.92
CA PHE A 21 -7.11 18.13 -6.34
C PHE A 21 -6.16 16.93 -6.24
N PHE A 22 -4.92 17.03 -6.72
CA PHE A 22 -3.92 15.97 -6.58
C PHE A 22 -3.59 15.65 -5.11
N LEU A 23 -3.51 16.66 -4.26
CA LEU A 23 -3.28 16.47 -2.82
C LEU A 23 -4.42 15.69 -2.15
N VAL A 24 -5.66 15.97 -2.52
CA VAL A 24 -6.81 15.21 -2.00
C VAL A 24 -6.83 13.81 -2.61
N TRP A 25 -6.58 13.70 -3.90
CA TRP A 25 -6.55 12.43 -4.64
C TRP A 25 -5.56 11.43 -4.01
N ILE A 26 -4.37 11.86 -3.59
CA ILE A 26 -3.39 10.94 -2.98
C ILE A 26 -3.85 10.33 -1.65
N PHE A 27 -4.74 10.98 -0.91
CA PHE A 27 -5.35 10.42 0.30
C PHE A 27 -6.53 9.49 0.00
N PHE A 28 -7.26 9.76 -1.09
CA PHE A 28 -8.42 8.97 -1.49
C PHE A 28 -8.08 7.77 -2.36
N VAL A 29 -6.92 7.76 -3.02
CA VAL A 29 -6.37 6.54 -3.59
C VAL A 29 -6.09 5.63 -2.40
N PRO A 30 -6.79 4.48 -2.26
CA PRO A 30 -6.28 3.43 -1.41
C PRO A 30 -4.98 3.03 -2.07
N ALA A 31 -3.88 3.61 -1.58
CA ALA A 31 -2.58 3.07 -1.82
C ALA A 31 -2.66 1.70 -1.14
N ASP A 32 -3.11 0.70 -1.90
CA ASP A 32 -2.61 -0.65 -1.78
C ASP A 32 -1.11 -0.46 -1.92
N ILE A 33 -0.45 -0.17 -0.79
CA ILE A 33 0.99 -0.09 -0.69
C ILE A 33 1.39 -1.57 -0.73
N PRO A 34 1.78 -2.16 -1.89
CA PRO A 34 2.28 -3.53 -1.88
C PRO A 34 3.55 -3.62 -1.03
N TYR A 35 4.17 -2.46 -0.75
CA TYR A 35 5.36 -2.31 0.06
C TYR A 35 5.15 -2.66 1.54
N GLN A 36 3.92 -2.78 2.05
CA GLN A 36 3.71 -3.35 3.39
C GLN A 36 3.87 -4.88 3.45
N LYS A 37 4.08 -5.56 2.31
CA LYS A 37 4.61 -6.94 2.32
C LYS A 37 6.10 -7.02 2.67
N SER A 38 6.77 -5.90 2.90
CA SER A 38 8.15 -5.86 3.42
C SER A 38 8.22 -5.81 4.95
N LYS A 39 7.10 -5.94 5.67
CA LYS A 39 7.16 -6.37 7.08
C LYS A 39 7.74 -7.77 7.06
N LYS A 40 9.08 -7.86 7.23
CA LYS A 40 9.89 -9.06 7.44
C LYS A 40 9.01 -10.29 7.49
N GLU A 41 8.81 -10.96 6.34
CA GLU A 41 7.97 -12.15 6.28
C GLU A 41 8.44 -13.03 7.43
N SER A 42 7.60 -13.20 8.46
CA SER A 42 7.98 -13.98 9.61
C SER A 42 8.32 -15.37 9.08
N PRO A 43 9.26 -16.12 9.66
CA PRO A 43 9.45 -17.52 9.31
C PRO A 43 8.13 -18.31 9.21
N LEU A 44 7.13 -17.91 10.01
CA LEU A 44 5.76 -18.42 9.95
C LEU A 44 4.99 -18.06 8.65
N ASP A 45 5.17 -16.88 8.07
CA ASP A 45 4.53 -16.47 6.82
C ASP A 45 5.11 -17.22 5.63
N ILE A 46 6.44 -17.44 5.62
CA ILE A 46 7.11 -18.26 4.61
C ILE A 46 6.60 -19.71 4.68
N LEU A 47 6.49 -20.25 5.90
CA LEU A 47 5.97 -21.60 6.14
C LEU A 47 4.51 -21.75 5.67
N LYS A 48 3.64 -20.77 5.97
CA LYS A 48 2.25 -20.73 5.50
C LYS A 48 2.17 -20.68 3.97
N ARG A 49 3.04 -19.90 3.31
CA ARG A 49 3.06 -19.79 1.85
C ARG A 49 3.41 -21.12 1.19
N ARG A 50 4.41 -21.84 1.71
CA ARG A 50 4.80 -23.18 1.22
C ARG A 50 3.72 -24.23 1.46
N PHE A 51 3.03 -24.17 2.60
CA PHE A 51 1.88 -25.04 2.86
C PHE A 51 0.72 -24.76 1.90
N ALA A 52 0.42 -23.48 1.62
CA ALA A 52 -0.61 -23.10 0.65
C ALA A 52 -0.27 -23.53 -0.79
N ASN A 53 1.02 -23.58 -1.14
CA ASN A 53 1.51 -24.12 -2.40
C ASN A 53 1.43 -25.66 -2.49
N GLY A 54 1.13 -26.35 -1.39
CA GLY A 54 1.13 -27.82 -1.33
C GLY A 54 2.52 -28.45 -1.29
N GLU A 55 3.58 -27.65 -1.07
CA GLU A 55 4.97 -28.14 -0.96
C GLU A 55 5.25 -28.79 0.41
N LEU A 56 4.36 -28.58 1.40
CA LEU A 56 4.46 -29.12 2.75
C LEU A 56 3.21 -29.94 3.09
N SER A 57 3.42 -31.08 3.76
CA SER A 57 2.31 -31.80 4.40
C SER A 57 1.81 -31.05 5.65
N LYS A 58 0.57 -31.33 6.05
CA LYS A 58 -0.05 -30.77 7.26
C LYS A 58 0.77 -31.10 8.51
N GLU A 59 1.41 -32.27 8.53
CA GLU A 59 2.24 -32.75 9.63
C GLU A 59 3.52 -31.92 9.78
N GLU A 60 4.28 -31.78 8.69
CA GLU A 60 5.51 -30.98 8.61
C GLU A 60 5.26 -29.51 8.94
N PHE A 61 4.12 -28.97 8.51
CA PHE A 61 3.70 -27.61 8.84
C PHE A 61 3.49 -27.42 10.34
N GLN A 62 2.84 -28.37 11.01
CA GLN A 62 2.59 -28.27 12.45
C GLN A 62 3.88 -28.40 13.27
N GLU A 63 4.79 -29.27 12.88
CA GLU A 63 6.08 -29.43 13.55
C GLU A 63 6.91 -28.15 13.42
N SER A 64 7.06 -27.65 12.20
CA SER A 64 7.79 -26.41 11.90
C SER A 64 7.19 -25.20 12.63
N LYS A 65 5.86 -25.12 12.71
CA LYS A 65 5.15 -24.06 13.46
C LYS A 65 5.49 -24.11 14.95
N LYS A 66 5.52 -25.29 15.58
CA LYS A 66 5.86 -25.45 17.01
C LYS A 66 7.31 -25.07 17.30
N ILE A 67 8.24 -25.44 16.42
CA ILE A 67 9.66 -25.10 16.57
C ILE A 67 9.87 -23.58 16.51
N LEU A 68 9.20 -22.91 15.59
CA LEU A 68 9.27 -21.46 15.41
C LEU A 68 8.62 -20.67 16.57
N ASP A 69 7.54 -21.22 17.16
CA ASP A 69 6.86 -20.62 18.31
C ASP A 69 7.68 -20.74 19.61
N ASN A 70 8.47 -21.81 19.76
CA ASN A 70 9.29 -22.07 20.94
C ASN A 70 10.64 -21.32 20.97
N ASN A 71 11.11 -20.81 19.82
CA ASN A 71 12.40 -20.11 19.69
C ASN A 71 12.28 -18.57 19.75
N ASN A 72 11.17 -18.04 20.25
CA ASN A 72 10.87 -16.61 20.33
C ASN A 72 10.59 -16.19 21.78
#